data_AF-A0A840GLF6-F1
#
_entry.id   AF-A0A840GLF6-F1
#
_cell.length_a   1.000
_cell.length_b   1.000
_cell.length_c   1.000
_cell.angle_alpha   90.00
_cell.angle_beta   90.00
_cell.angle_gamma   90.00
#
_symmetry.space_group_name_H-M   'P 1'
#
loop_
_entity.id
_entity.type
_entity.pdbx_description
1 polymer ?
#
loop_
_entity_poly.entity_id
_entity_poly.type
_entity_poly.pdbx_seq_one_letter_code
_entity_poly.pdbx_strand_id
1 'polypeptide(L)'
;MLQAALRHGLIGLLLMMPALAAPTAEQRGKAFARANCARCHAIDRVSRSPLERAPPLRTLHQRYPIETLGEALAEGIYTGHDDMPAFELSPDQIHDLLSYLKTLE
;
A
#
# COMPACT_ATOMS: atom_id res chain seq x y z
N MET A 1 -26.11 39.46 -35.43
CA MET A 1 -26.00 37.98 -35.50
C MET A 1 -24.60 37.44 -35.15
N LEU A 2 -23.54 38.27 -35.04
CA LEU A 2 -22.17 37.83 -34.73
C LEU A 2 -21.87 37.52 -33.24
N GLN A 3 -22.74 37.89 -32.29
CA GLN A 3 -22.49 37.64 -30.85
C GLN A 3 -22.99 36.28 -30.34
N ALA A 4 -23.79 35.56 -31.14
CA ALA A 4 -24.26 34.22 -30.77
C ALA A 4 -23.17 33.15 -30.95
N ALA A 5 -22.24 33.33 -31.90
CA ALA A 5 -21.20 32.33 -32.18
C ALA A 5 -20.09 32.30 -31.11
N LEU A 6 -19.82 33.43 -30.43
CA LEU A 6 -18.73 33.51 -29.44
C LEU A 6 -19.08 32.84 -28.09
N ARG A 7 -20.38 32.68 -27.78
CA ARG A 7 -20.83 32.06 -26.53
C ARG A 7 -20.73 30.53 -26.50
N HIS A 8 -20.60 29.89 -27.67
CA HIS A 8 -20.60 28.43 -27.77
C HIS A 8 -19.19 27.83 -27.77
N GLY A 9 -18.15 28.63 -28.03
CA GLY A 9 -16.75 28.17 -28.04
C GLY A 9 -16.17 27.89 -26.65
N LEU A 10 -16.72 28.52 -25.59
CA LEU A 10 -16.18 28.41 -24.23
C LEU A 10 -16.75 27.22 -23.44
N ILE A 11 -17.85 26.62 -23.89
CA ILE A 11 -18.53 25.52 -23.18
C ILE A 11 -17.93 24.15 -23.55
N GLY A 12 -17.29 24.02 -24.72
CA GLY A 12 -16.72 22.75 -25.20
C GLY A 12 -15.36 22.37 -24.59
N LEU A 13 -14.63 23.31 -23.99
CA LEU A 13 -13.24 23.07 -23.54
C LEU A 13 -13.11 22.54 -22.10
N LEU A 14 -14.20 22.48 -21.33
CA LEU A 14 -14.16 22.08 -19.92
C LEU A 14 -14.22 20.57 -19.64
N LEU A 15 -14.33 19.72 -20.67
CA LEU A 15 -14.56 18.27 -20.51
C LEU A 15 -13.32 17.37 -20.65
N MET A 16 -12.12 17.93 -20.79
CA MET A 16 -10.86 17.15 -20.94
C MET A 16 -9.97 17.16 -19.69
N MET A 17 -10.54 17.27 -18.49
CA MET A 17 -9.78 17.07 -17.26
C MET A 17 -9.53 15.57 -17.07
N PRO A 18 -8.27 15.10 -17.04
CA PRO A 18 -7.99 13.72 -16.72
C PRO A 18 -8.40 13.48 -15.27
N ALA A 19 -9.30 12.53 -15.04
CA ALA A 19 -9.61 12.09 -13.69
C ALA A 19 -8.37 11.40 -13.10
N LEU A 20 -7.80 11.96 -12.04
CA LEU A 20 -6.85 11.20 -11.23
C LEU A 20 -7.62 10.08 -10.54
N ALA A 21 -7.28 8.84 -10.86
CA ALA A 21 -7.77 7.69 -10.12
C ALA A 21 -7.21 7.74 -8.68
N ALA A 22 -8.05 7.40 -7.71
CA ALA A 22 -7.60 7.23 -6.33
C ALA A 22 -6.55 6.09 -6.26
N PRO A 23 -5.59 6.15 -5.32
CA PRO A 23 -4.63 5.06 -5.15
C PRO A 23 -5.35 3.74 -4.85
N THR A 24 -4.86 2.63 -5.39
CA THR A 24 -5.37 1.29 -5.08
C THR A 24 -4.98 0.85 -3.66
N ALA A 25 -5.62 -0.20 -3.15
CA ALA A 25 -5.28 -0.77 -1.84
C ALA A 25 -3.82 -1.22 -1.78
N GLU A 26 -3.31 -1.84 -2.85
CA GLU A 26 -1.91 -2.27 -2.96
C GLU A 26 -0.94 -1.08 -2.94
N GLN A 27 -1.30 0.04 -3.57
CA GLN A 27 -0.49 1.25 -3.56
C GLN A 27 -0.43 1.87 -2.16
N ARG A 28 -1.57 1.93 -1.45
CA ARG A 28 -1.62 2.42 -0.07
C ARG A 28 -0.88 1.48 0.89
N GLY A 29 -1.03 0.18 0.73
CA GLY A 29 -0.31 -0.84 1.50
C GLY A 29 1.20 -0.78 1.27
N LYS A 30 1.65 -0.56 0.04
CA LYS A 30 3.07 -0.34 -0.28
C LYS A 30 3.60 0.91 0.42
N ALA A 31 2.85 2.01 0.40
CA ALA A 31 3.22 3.24 1.08
C ALA A 31 3.33 3.02 2.60
N PHE A 32 2.39 2.30 3.20
CA PHE A 32 2.44 1.90 4.60
C PHE A 32 3.69 1.05 4.90
N ALA A 33 3.94 0.00 4.13
CA ALA A 33 5.11 -0.86 4.31
C ALA A 33 6.42 -0.08 4.18
N ARG A 34 6.48 0.91 3.30
CA ARG A 34 7.64 1.80 3.15
C ARG A 34 7.86 2.66 4.38
N ALA A 35 6.81 3.23 4.95
CA ALA A 35 6.92 4.08 6.12
C ALA A 35 7.28 3.29 7.39
N ASN A 36 6.72 2.09 7.55
CA ASN A 36 6.74 1.39 8.83
C ASN A 36 7.61 0.12 8.85
N CYS A 37 7.76 -0.58 7.72
CA CYS A 37 8.43 -1.89 7.66
C CYS A 37 9.83 -1.82 7.03
N ALA A 38 10.04 -0.88 6.09
CA ALA A 38 11.24 -0.83 5.26
C ALA A 38 12.53 -0.45 6.00
N ARG A 39 12.44 -0.01 7.26
CA ARG A 39 13.63 0.18 8.11
C ARG A 39 14.34 -1.15 8.37
N CYS A 40 13.60 -2.25 8.44
CA CYS A 40 14.15 -3.56 8.78
C CYS A 40 14.00 -4.56 7.64
N HIS A 41 12.85 -4.58 6.96
CA HIS A 41 12.54 -5.58 5.94
C HIS A 41 12.73 -5.03 4.53
N ALA A 42 13.24 -5.87 3.62
CA ALA A 42 13.05 -5.63 2.19
C ALA A 42 11.56 -5.78 1.85
N ILE A 43 10.98 -4.70 1.32
CA ILE A 43 9.54 -4.65 0.99
C ILE A 43 9.25 -4.92 -0.48
N ASP A 44 10.28 -5.10 -1.31
CA ASP A 44 10.15 -5.33 -2.75
C ASP A 44 10.56 -6.76 -3.15
N ARG A 45 10.45 -7.06 -4.45
CA ARG A 45 10.67 -8.39 -5.00
C ARG A 45 12.14 -8.81 -5.12
N VAL A 46 13.10 -7.90 -4.97
CA VAL A 46 14.51 -8.15 -5.37
C VAL A 46 15.55 -7.77 -4.31
N SER A 47 15.30 -6.74 -3.51
CA SER A 47 16.28 -6.22 -2.57
C SER A 47 16.51 -7.17 -1.40
N ARG A 48 17.68 -7.02 -0.76
CA ARG A 48 17.98 -7.65 0.53
C ARG A 48 17.45 -6.74 1.64
N SER A 49 17.04 -7.35 2.75
CA SER A 49 16.60 -6.59 3.91
C SER A 49 17.74 -5.73 4.48
N PRO A 50 17.46 -4.48 4.91
CA PRO A 50 18.46 -3.65 5.58
C PRO A 50 18.97 -4.29 6.88
N LEU A 51 18.11 -4.99 7.61
CA LEU A 51 18.48 -5.78 8.77
C LEU A 51 18.59 -7.26 8.35
N GLU A 52 19.78 -7.86 8.48
CA GLU A 52 20.06 -9.20 7.98
C GLU A 52 19.15 -10.28 8.59
N ARG A 53 18.82 -10.16 9.89
CA ARG A 53 17.92 -11.07 10.60
C ARG A 53 16.44 -10.89 10.24
N ALA A 54 16.06 -9.81 9.56
CA ALA A 54 14.70 -9.53 9.15
C ALA A 54 14.47 -10.12 7.74
N PRO A 55 13.66 -11.17 7.57
CA PRO A 55 13.44 -11.76 6.26
C PRO A 55 12.73 -10.76 5.32
N PRO A 56 12.99 -10.80 3.99
CA PRO A 56 12.24 -10.01 3.03
C PRO A 56 10.74 -10.35 3.06
N LEU A 57 9.87 -9.34 2.96
CA LEU A 57 8.41 -9.55 3.05
C LEU A 57 7.88 -10.48 1.95
N ARG A 58 8.54 -10.53 0.79
CA ARG A 58 8.21 -11.47 -0.29
C ARG A 58 8.34 -12.95 0.08
N THR A 59 8.98 -13.28 1.20
CA THR A 59 9.08 -14.68 1.69
C THR A 59 8.03 -15.01 2.74
N LEU A 60 7.22 -14.04 3.16
CA LEU A 60 6.27 -14.22 4.25
C LEU A 60 5.20 -15.26 3.92
N HIS A 61 4.69 -15.24 2.69
CA HIS A 61 3.65 -16.17 2.20
C HIS A 61 4.10 -17.65 2.23
N GLN A 62 5.42 -17.89 2.25
CA GLN A 62 5.98 -19.24 2.31
C GLN A 62 5.78 -19.89 3.68
N ARG A 63 5.53 -19.08 4.72
CA ARG A 63 5.34 -19.53 6.10
C ARG A 63 3.89 -19.37 6.56
N TYR A 64 3.21 -18.34 6.09
CA TYR A 64 1.86 -17.99 6.51
C TYR A 64 1.02 -17.55 5.31
N PRO A 65 -0.19 -18.09 5.10
CA PRO A 65 -1.13 -17.54 4.12
C PRO A 65 -1.41 -16.06 4.45
N ILE A 66 -1.26 -15.16 3.48
CA ILE A 66 -1.33 -13.70 3.73
C ILE A 66 -2.67 -13.29 4.35
N GLU A 67 -3.76 -13.91 3.92
CA GLU A 67 -5.12 -13.63 4.37
C GLU A 67 -5.33 -13.91 5.86
N THR A 68 -4.52 -14.81 6.44
CA THR A 68 -4.62 -15.20 7.86
C THR A 68 -3.92 -14.22 8.80
N LEU A 69 -3.12 -13.28 8.27
CA LEU A 69 -2.34 -12.34 9.06
C LEU A 69 -3.18 -11.18 9.64
N GLY A 70 -4.44 -11.04 9.22
CA GLY A 70 -5.29 -9.90 9.60
C GLY A 70 -5.50 -9.78 11.11
N GLU A 71 -5.76 -10.88 11.81
CA GLU A 71 -5.95 -10.90 13.26
C GLU A 71 -4.66 -10.51 14.00
N ALA A 72 -3.53 -11.10 13.62
CA ALA A 72 -2.23 -10.76 14.19
C ALA A 72 -1.83 -9.29 13.94
N LEU A 73 -2.25 -8.71 12.80
CA LEU A 73 -2.05 -7.29 12.52
C LEU A 73 -2.98 -6.38 13.33
N ALA A 74 -4.19 -6.84 13.66
CA ALA A 74 -5.17 -6.10 14.45
C ALA A 74 -4.78 -6.06 15.94
N GLU A 75 -4.28 -7.18 16.48
CA GLU A 75 -3.83 -7.29 17.87
C GLU A 75 -2.40 -6.77 18.08
N GLY A 76 -1.70 -6.48 16.98
CA GLY A 76 -0.30 -6.07 16.95
C GLY A 76 0.63 -7.25 16.71
N ILE A 77 1.50 -7.13 15.69
CA ILE A 77 2.48 -8.19 15.40
C ILE A 77 3.54 -8.19 16.50
N TYR A 78 3.41 -9.10 17.47
CA TYR A 78 4.46 -9.46 18.40
C TYR A 78 5.04 -10.81 18.02
N THR A 79 6.12 -10.80 17.25
CA THR A 79 6.87 -12.01 16.87
C THR A 79 7.82 -12.49 17.98
N GLY A 80 7.77 -11.91 19.18
CA GLY A 80 8.61 -12.33 20.31
C GLY A 80 10.07 -11.88 20.23
N HIS A 81 10.38 -10.82 19.47
CA HIS A 81 11.73 -10.26 19.43
C HIS A 81 11.72 -8.73 19.45
N ASP A 82 12.46 -8.17 20.42
CA ASP A 82 12.36 -6.80 20.91
C ASP A 82 12.53 -5.71 19.83
N ASP A 83 13.20 -5.99 18.71
CA ASP A 83 13.47 -4.98 17.67
C ASP A 83 12.31 -4.75 16.70
N MET A 84 11.29 -5.62 16.65
CA MET A 84 10.11 -5.38 15.81
C MET A 84 9.09 -4.57 16.61
N PRO A 85 8.82 -3.31 16.25
CA PRO A 85 7.90 -2.49 17.00
C PRO A 85 6.48 -3.05 16.88
N ALA A 86 5.74 -3.03 17.99
CA ALA A 86 4.29 -3.22 17.94
C ALA A 86 3.65 -2.00 17.27
N PHE A 87 2.70 -2.26 16.37
CA PHE A 87 1.86 -1.23 15.78
C PHE A 87 0.44 -1.79 15.66
N GLU A 88 -0.54 -1.03 16.13
CA GLU A 88 -1.95 -1.31 15.93
C GLU A 88 -2.36 -0.70 14.59
N LEU A 89 -2.81 -1.53 13.65
CA LEU A 89 -3.33 -1.05 12.37
C LEU A 89 -4.84 -0.88 12.46
N SER A 90 -5.36 0.17 11.83
CA SER A 90 -6.80 0.24 11.59
C SER A 90 -7.23 -0.84 10.59
N PRO A 91 -8.51 -1.27 10.58
CA PRO A 91 -9.00 -2.27 9.63
C PRO A 91 -8.67 -1.96 8.17
N ASP A 92 -8.75 -0.68 7.76
CA ASP A 92 -8.41 -0.25 6.40
C ASP A 92 -6.90 -0.40 6.11
N GLN A 93 -6.04 -0.07 7.08
CA GLN A 93 -4.60 -0.24 6.95
C GLN A 93 -4.22 -1.72 6.86
N ILE A 94 -4.89 -2.59 7.62
CA ILE A 94 -4.72 -4.04 7.54
C ILE A 94 -5.08 -4.49 6.12
N HIS A 95 -6.27 -4.13 5.64
CA HIS A 95 -6.71 -4.50 4.30
C HIS A 95 -5.73 -4.04 3.21
N ASP A 96 -5.28 -2.79 3.26
CA ASP A 96 -4.33 -2.23 2.31
C ASP A 96 -2.98 -2.96 2.37
N LEU A 97 -2.45 -3.20 3.57
CA LEU A 97 -1.18 -3.90 3.75
C LEU A 97 -1.26 -5.35 3.27
N LEU A 98 -2.31 -6.09 3.61
CA LEU A 98 -2.52 -7.45 3.13
C LEU A 98 -2.64 -7.50 1.61
N SER A 99 -3.37 -6.55 1.02
CA SER A 99 -3.48 -6.42 -0.44
C SER A 99 -2.11 -6.24 -1.09
N TYR A 100 -1.25 -5.40 -0.50
CA TYR A 100 0.13 -5.26 -0.97
C TYR A 100 0.97 -6.52 -0.79
N LEU A 101 0.92 -7.17 0.38
CA LEU A 101 1.68 -8.39 0.65
C LEU A 101 1.30 -9.52 -0.31
N LYS A 102 0.02 -9.61 -0.70
CA LYS A 102 -0.46 -10.56 -1.71
C LYS A 102 0.22 -10.33 -3.06
N THR A 103 0.53 -9.08 -3.42
CA THR A 103 1.31 -8.77 -4.63
C THR A 103 2.77 -9.21 -4.58
N LEU A 104 3.25 -9.76 -3.46
CA LEU A 104 4.61 -10.28 -3.32
C LEU A 104 4.69 -11.82 -3.34
N GLU A 105 3.55 -12.49 -3.48
CA GLU A 105 3.51 -13.91 -3.86
C GLU A 105 4.18 -14.15 -5.23
#